data_AF-A0A829ETJ4-F1
#
_entry.id   AF-A0A829ETJ4-F1
#
_cell.length_a   1.000
_cell.length_b   1.000
_cell.length_c   1.000
_cell.angle_alpha   90.00
_cell.angle_beta   90.00
_cell.angle_gamma   90.00
#
_symmetry.space_group_name_H-M   'P 1'
#
loop_
_entity.id
_entity.type
_entity.pdbx_description
1 polymer ?
#
loop_
_entity_poly.entity_id
_entity_poly.type
_entity_poly.pdbx_seq_one_letter_code
_entity_poly.pdbx_strand_id
1 'polypeptide(L)'
;MCTAITYATKDHYFGRNFDYEMSYNEVVTITPRNYRFDFRKVKNLDKHYAMIGIAAGVANYPLYYEATNEKGLSMAGLNFPGNADYKELQEGKDNVAPFEFIPWILGQCSTIDEAKELLATINLVNIDFSEKLPLSPLHWLLADKEKSIVIESMKDGLHLYDNPVGVLTNNPPFDYQLFNLNNYRSLSNGTPENHFSNQISLDVYSRGMGGLGLPGVLSSVSRFVKATFTKMNAASGDSESESISQFFHILGSVEQQKGV
;
A
#
# COMPACT_ATOMS: atom_id res chain seq x y z
N MET A 1 8.60 -1.11 8.28
CA MET A 1 8.22 0.11 7.52
C MET A 1 8.01 -0.27 6.07
N CYS A 2 7.15 0.40 5.32
CA CYS A 2 6.82 -0.01 3.96
C CYS A 2 6.42 1.20 3.12
N THR A 3 6.52 1.07 1.79
CA THR A 3 5.88 1.99 0.84
C THR A 3 5.21 1.16 -0.26
N ALA A 4 3.91 1.33 -0.49
CA ALA A 4 3.18 0.72 -1.59
C ALA A 4 2.68 1.80 -2.54
N ILE A 5 2.70 1.52 -3.84
CA ILE A 5 2.30 2.47 -4.87
C ILE A 5 1.46 1.80 -5.96
N THR A 6 0.64 2.60 -6.64
CA THR A 6 0.09 2.31 -7.97
C THR A 6 0.73 3.22 -9.01
N TYR A 7 0.95 2.68 -10.20
CA TYR A 7 1.43 3.44 -11.36
C TYR A 7 0.68 2.95 -12.59
N ALA A 8 0.28 3.87 -13.46
CA ALA A 8 -0.45 3.54 -14.68
C ALA A 8 0.27 4.16 -15.87
N THR A 9 0.47 3.34 -16.90
CA THR A 9 0.91 3.75 -18.24
C THR A 9 -0.17 3.30 -19.22
N LYS A 10 0.16 2.38 -20.14
CA LYS A 10 -0.82 1.57 -20.87
C LYS A 10 -1.49 0.54 -19.96
N ASP A 11 -0.71 -0.07 -19.07
CA ASP A 11 -1.16 -1.06 -18.10
C ASP A 11 -1.17 -0.46 -16.68
N HIS A 12 -1.73 -1.19 -15.72
CA HIS A 12 -1.77 -0.80 -14.30
C HIS A 12 -0.82 -1.67 -13.48
N TYR A 13 0.02 -1.02 -12.68
CA TYR A 13 1.04 -1.65 -11.84
C TYR A 13 0.76 -1.35 -10.37
N PHE A 14 0.92 -2.39 -9.55
CA PHE A 14 0.83 -2.33 -8.09
C PHE A 14 2.00 -3.08 -7.48
N GLY A 15 2.54 -2.57 -6.39
CA GLY A 15 3.69 -3.17 -5.73
C GLY A 15 4.16 -2.34 -4.55
N ARG A 16 5.16 -2.85 -3.85
CA ARG A 16 5.61 -2.28 -2.58
C ARG A 16 7.06 -2.59 -2.26
N ASN A 17 7.68 -1.69 -1.49
CA ASN A 17 8.83 -1.99 -0.66
C ASN A 17 8.38 -2.65 0.64
N PHE A 18 9.04 -3.74 1.00
CA PHE A 18 8.87 -4.45 2.28
C PHE A 18 10.09 -4.19 3.16
N ASP A 19 10.04 -3.14 3.98
CA ASP A 19 11.16 -2.76 4.85
C ASP A 19 10.97 -3.37 6.24
N TYR A 20 11.63 -4.49 6.51
CA TYR A 20 11.60 -5.11 7.83
C TYR A 20 13.00 -5.55 8.25
N GLU A 21 13.24 -5.62 9.56
CA GLU A 21 14.55 -5.93 10.12
C GLU A 21 14.90 -7.43 9.99
N MET A 22 13.90 -8.27 9.76
CA MET A 22 14.02 -9.72 9.69
C MET A 22 13.34 -10.27 8.43
N SER A 23 13.82 -11.43 7.97
CA SER A 23 13.19 -12.21 6.90
C SER A 23 12.42 -13.37 7.52
N TYR A 24 11.20 -13.62 7.03
CA TYR A 24 10.33 -14.74 7.40
C TYR A 24 10.20 -15.75 6.26
N ASN A 25 11.30 -16.05 5.56
CA ASN A 25 11.29 -16.97 4.43
C ASN A 25 10.27 -16.53 3.36
N GLU A 26 10.36 -15.27 2.92
CA GLU A 26 9.51 -14.67 1.90
C GLU A 26 9.55 -15.50 0.61
N VAL A 27 8.38 -15.92 0.12
CA VAL A 27 8.26 -16.72 -1.10
C VAL A 27 7.14 -16.21 -1.98
N VAL A 28 7.39 -16.18 -3.29
CA VAL A 28 6.34 -15.96 -4.29
C VAL A 28 5.39 -17.17 -4.25
N THR A 29 4.13 -16.90 -3.96
CA THR A 29 3.10 -17.92 -3.75
C THR A 29 1.93 -17.67 -4.69
N ILE A 30 1.59 -18.71 -5.46
CA ILE A 30 0.38 -18.74 -6.29
C ILE A 30 -0.65 -19.61 -5.59
N THR A 31 -1.81 -19.04 -5.27
CA THR A 31 -2.94 -19.80 -4.73
C THR A 31 -3.96 -20.03 -5.86
N PRO A 32 -4.11 -21.28 -6.36
CA PRO A 32 -5.00 -21.59 -7.47
C PRO A 32 -6.47 -21.57 -7.03
N ARG A 33 -7.39 -21.44 -8.01
CA ARG A 33 -8.84 -21.23 -7.79
C ARG A 33 -9.56 -22.23 -6.88
N ASN A 34 -9.05 -23.46 -6.79
CA ASN A 34 -9.66 -24.56 -6.03
C ASN A 34 -8.85 -24.93 -4.78
N TYR A 35 -7.91 -24.08 -4.38
CA TYR A 35 -7.36 -24.16 -3.03
C TYR A 35 -8.48 -23.74 -2.07
N ARG A 36 -8.62 -24.44 -0.95
CA ARG A 36 -9.66 -24.12 0.02
C ARG A 36 -9.14 -23.11 1.03
N PHE A 37 -9.80 -21.96 1.15
CA PHE A 37 -9.58 -21.05 2.27
C PHE A 37 -10.49 -21.41 3.43
N ASP A 38 -9.90 -21.96 4.48
CA ASP A 38 -10.56 -22.12 5.78
C ASP A 38 -10.44 -20.83 6.59
N PHE A 39 -11.58 -20.16 6.77
CA PHE A 39 -11.67 -18.94 7.57
C PHE A 39 -12.15 -19.26 8.99
N ARG A 40 -11.64 -18.53 9.99
CA ARG A 40 -11.94 -18.81 11.41
C ARG A 40 -13.39 -18.55 11.77
N LYS A 41 -13.98 -17.48 11.24
CA LYS A 41 -15.25 -16.91 11.73
C LYS A 41 -16.22 -16.46 10.61
N VAL A 42 -15.88 -16.76 9.36
CA VAL A 42 -16.75 -16.59 8.19
C VAL A 42 -16.78 -17.89 7.38
N LYS A 43 -17.66 -17.96 6.37
CA LYS A 43 -17.77 -19.14 5.52
C LYS A 43 -16.50 -19.34 4.71
N ASN A 44 -16.06 -20.59 4.62
CA ASN A 44 -14.94 -20.99 3.78
C ASN A 44 -15.19 -20.73 2.29
N LEU A 45 -14.11 -20.48 1.54
CA LEU A 45 -14.12 -20.42 0.08
C LEU A 45 -13.45 -21.67 -0.47
N ASP A 46 -14.26 -22.63 -0.95
CA ASP A 46 -13.76 -23.82 -1.66
C ASP A 46 -13.38 -23.50 -3.12
N LYS A 47 -13.90 -22.39 -3.65
CA LYS A 47 -13.58 -21.86 -4.98
C LYS A 47 -13.52 -20.33 -4.93
N HIS A 48 -12.45 -19.76 -5.48
CA HIS A 48 -12.16 -18.34 -5.45
C HIS A 48 -11.33 -17.92 -6.68
N TYR A 49 -11.04 -16.63 -6.84
CA TYR A 49 -10.11 -16.16 -7.86
C TYR A 49 -8.67 -16.60 -7.55
N ALA A 50 -7.93 -17.04 -8.57
CA ALA A 50 -6.51 -17.31 -8.43
C ALA A 50 -5.77 -16.01 -8.07
N MET A 51 -4.73 -16.11 -7.25
CA MET A 51 -3.92 -14.96 -6.84
C MET A 51 -2.44 -15.31 -6.77
N ILE A 52 -1.60 -14.31 -6.96
CA ILE A 52 -0.15 -14.36 -6.87
C ILE A 52 0.34 -13.22 -6.00
N GLY A 53 1.32 -13.49 -5.13
CA GLY A 53 1.89 -12.49 -4.24
C GLY A 53 3.09 -13.04 -3.48
N ILE A 54 3.69 -12.22 -2.63
CA ILE A 54 4.72 -12.68 -1.69
C ILE A 54 4.04 -13.00 -0.36
N ALA A 55 4.33 -14.19 0.17
CA ALA A 55 3.81 -14.66 1.45
C ALA A 55 4.96 -15.12 2.37
N ALA A 56 4.69 -15.18 3.66
CA ALA A 56 5.58 -15.82 4.62
C ALA A 56 5.52 -17.34 4.45
N GLY A 57 6.61 -17.96 4.01
CA GLY A 57 6.72 -19.40 3.74
C GLY A 57 6.89 -20.25 5.00
N VAL A 58 6.19 -19.93 6.08
CA VAL A 58 6.37 -20.51 7.43
C VAL A 58 5.16 -21.27 7.96
N ALA A 59 4.06 -21.28 7.19
CA ALA A 59 2.80 -21.91 7.59
C ALA A 59 2.16 -22.66 6.43
N ASN A 60 1.28 -23.61 6.75
CA ASN A 60 0.44 -24.28 5.75
C ASN A 60 -0.80 -23.44 5.38
N TYR A 61 -0.61 -22.13 5.22
CA TYR A 61 -1.60 -21.14 4.83
C TYR A 61 -0.86 -19.99 4.16
N PRO A 62 -1.35 -19.43 3.03
CA PRO A 62 -0.63 -18.37 2.33
C PRO A 62 -0.79 -17.03 3.07
N LEU A 63 0.12 -16.78 4.01
CA LEU A 63 0.20 -15.54 4.80
C LEU A 63 0.78 -14.41 3.93
N TYR A 64 -0.03 -13.86 3.04
CA TYR A 64 0.38 -12.82 2.09
C TYR A 64 0.75 -11.50 2.78
N TYR A 65 1.84 -10.90 2.31
CA TYR A 65 2.18 -9.50 2.58
C TYR A 65 1.48 -8.56 1.59
N GLU A 66 1.45 -8.99 0.34
CA GLU A 66 0.68 -8.41 -0.77
C GLU A 66 0.39 -9.49 -1.80
N ALA A 67 -0.67 -9.27 -2.60
CA ALA A 67 -1.01 -10.12 -3.73
C ALA A 67 -1.86 -9.36 -4.76
N THR A 68 -1.91 -9.90 -5.97
CA THR A 68 -2.89 -9.54 -7.01
C THR A 68 -3.66 -10.77 -7.45
N ASN A 69 -4.95 -10.62 -7.75
CA ASN A 69 -5.76 -11.71 -8.29
C ASN A 69 -5.83 -11.69 -9.83
N GLU A 70 -6.35 -12.77 -10.41
CA GLU A 70 -6.52 -12.93 -11.85
C GLU A 70 -7.47 -11.90 -12.51
N LYS A 71 -8.12 -11.04 -11.72
CA LYS A 71 -9.00 -9.96 -12.20
C LYS A 71 -8.32 -8.59 -12.18
N GLY A 72 -7.08 -8.50 -11.70
CA GLY A 72 -6.32 -7.25 -11.63
C GLY A 72 -6.63 -6.42 -10.38
N LEU A 73 -7.22 -7.02 -9.34
CA LEU A 73 -7.36 -6.41 -8.02
C LEU A 73 -6.14 -6.78 -7.16
N SER A 74 -5.48 -5.78 -6.61
CA SER A 74 -4.25 -5.91 -5.82
C SER A 74 -4.41 -5.35 -4.43
N MET A 75 -3.82 -6.01 -3.42
CA MET A 75 -3.88 -5.60 -2.04
C MET A 75 -2.55 -5.81 -1.33
N ALA A 76 -2.13 -4.86 -0.48
CA ALA A 76 -0.94 -4.97 0.36
C ALA A 76 -1.24 -4.53 1.79
N GLY A 77 -0.78 -5.31 2.77
CA GLY A 77 -0.78 -4.93 4.19
C GLY A 77 0.53 -4.27 4.58
N LEU A 78 0.48 -3.05 5.12
CA LEU A 78 1.63 -2.25 5.52
C LEU A 78 1.59 -1.99 7.04
N ASN A 79 2.77 -1.92 7.68
CA ASN A 79 2.87 -1.76 9.12
C ASN A 79 2.20 -0.46 9.62
N PHE A 80 1.33 -0.55 10.64
CA PHE A 80 0.55 0.54 11.19
C PHE A 80 0.50 0.52 12.74
N PRO A 81 1.66 0.49 13.40
CA PRO A 81 1.75 0.24 14.84
C PRO A 81 1.17 1.39 15.66
N GLY A 82 0.45 1.06 16.73
CA GLY A 82 -0.15 2.04 17.64
C GLY A 82 -1.47 2.67 17.17
N ASN A 83 -1.76 2.62 15.87
CA ASN A 83 -3.03 3.08 15.31
C ASN A 83 -3.97 1.94 14.92
N ALA A 84 -3.43 0.80 14.44
CA ALA A 84 -4.22 -0.38 14.16
C ALA A 84 -4.91 -0.89 15.44
N ASP A 85 -6.22 -1.13 15.34
CA ASP A 85 -7.05 -1.65 16.43
C ASP A 85 -7.98 -2.73 15.87
N TYR A 86 -7.78 -3.96 16.34
CA TYR A 86 -8.57 -5.13 15.95
C TYR A 86 -9.58 -5.45 17.04
N LYS A 87 -10.78 -5.83 16.60
CA LYS A 87 -11.98 -5.84 17.44
C LYS A 87 -12.23 -7.20 18.05
N GLU A 88 -13.08 -7.21 19.07
CA GLU A 88 -13.75 -8.43 19.51
C GLU A 88 -14.75 -8.91 18.45
N LEU A 89 -15.17 -10.16 18.57
CA LEU A 89 -16.22 -10.72 17.71
C LEU A 89 -17.50 -9.88 17.81
N GLN A 90 -18.10 -9.60 16.65
CA GLN A 90 -19.37 -8.88 16.57
C GLN A 90 -20.40 -9.71 15.80
N GLU A 91 -21.56 -9.95 16.42
CA GLU A 91 -22.67 -10.66 15.78
C GLU A 91 -23.22 -9.88 14.58
N GLY A 92 -23.61 -10.58 13.52
CA GLY A 92 -24.12 -9.98 12.29
C GLY A 92 -23.07 -9.31 11.40
N LYS A 93 -21.78 -9.41 11.76
CA LYS A 93 -20.64 -8.94 10.96
C LYS A 93 -19.84 -10.12 10.40
N ASP A 94 -19.16 -9.86 9.29
CA ASP A 94 -18.14 -10.76 8.75
C ASP A 94 -16.85 -10.58 9.55
N ASN A 95 -16.67 -11.45 10.54
CA ASN A 95 -15.51 -11.40 11.43
C ASN A 95 -14.31 -12.03 10.74
N VAL A 96 -13.35 -11.23 10.30
CA VAL A 96 -12.18 -11.68 9.51
C VAL A 96 -10.91 -11.31 10.27
N ALA A 97 -10.00 -12.26 10.46
CA ALA A 97 -8.71 -11.94 11.08
C ALA A 97 -7.81 -11.21 10.06
N PRO A 98 -6.93 -10.29 10.49
CA PRO A 98 -6.04 -9.56 9.56
C PRO A 98 -5.19 -10.46 8.64
N PHE A 99 -4.77 -11.64 9.10
CA PHE A 99 -4.03 -12.60 8.26
C PHE A 99 -4.87 -13.27 7.17
N GLU A 100 -6.20 -13.24 7.31
CA GLU A 100 -7.18 -13.77 6.36
C GLU A 100 -7.64 -12.72 5.37
N PHE A 101 -7.35 -11.44 5.64
CA PHE A 101 -8.02 -10.34 4.98
C PHE A 101 -7.69 -10.21 3.48
N ILE A 102 -6.41 -10.41 3.10
CA ILE A 102 -6.01 -10.44 1.69
C ILE A 102 -6.72 -11.59 0.94
N PRO A 103 -6.64 -12.87 1.39
CA PRO A 103 -7.44 -13.95 0.80
C PRO A 103 -8.94 -13.66 0.74
N TRP A 104 -9.49 -13.05 1.79
CA TRP A 104 -10.91 -12.75 1.88
C TRP A 104 -11.34 -11.69 0.86
N ILE A 105 -10.57 -10.63 0.61
CA ILE A 105 -10.92 -9.66 -0.44
C ILE A 105 -10.61 -10.25 -1.83
N LEU A 106 -9.38 -10.68 -2.06
CA LEU A 106 -8.91 -11.05 -3.39
C LEU A 106 -9.53 -12.33 -3.93
N GLY A 107 -10.06 -13.20 -3.06
CA GLY A 107 -10.74 -14.42 -3.45
C GLY A 107 -12.11 -14.20 -4.09
N GLN A 108 -12.78 -13.08 -3.79
CA GLN A 108 -14.19 -12.86 -4.15
C GLN A 108 -14.46 -11.53 -4.85
N CYS A 109 -13.55 -10.55 -4.80
CA CYS A 109 -13.72 -9.27 -5.47
C CYS A 109 -12.85 -9.16 -6.73
N SER A 110 -13.42 -8.59 -7.78
CA SER A 110 -12.76 -8.27 -9.05
C SER A 110 -12.47 -6.78 -9.22
N THR A 111 -13.16 -5.92 -8.47
CA THR A 111 -13.03 -4.46 -8.50
C THR A 111 -13.06 -3.87 -7.08
N ILE A 112 -12.66 -2.61 -6.95
CA ILE A 112 -12.80 -1.86 -5.70
C ILE A 112 -14.26 -1.67 -5.30
N ASP A 113 -15.20 -1.56 -6.24
CA ASP A 113 -16.61 -1.38 -5.90
C ASP A 113 -17.20 -2.62 -5.23
N GLU A 114 -16.92 -3.82 -5.77
CA GLU A 114 -17.28 -5.09 -5.12
C GLU A 114 -16.61 -5.21 -3.74
N ALA A 115 -15.35 -4.77 -3.62
CA ALA A 115 -14.65 -4.77 -2.33
C ALA A 115 -15.30 -3.80 -1.33
N LYS A 116 -15.75 -2.61 -1.76
CA LYS A 116 -16.45 -1.64 -0.88
C LYS A 116 -17.77 -2.19 -0.36
N GLU A 117 -18.54 -2.90 -1.19
CA GLU A 117 -19.77 -3.58 -0.76
C GLU A 117 -19.47 -4.61 0.33
N LEU A 118 -18.43 -5.42 0.13
CA LEU A 118 -18.01 -6.45 1.06
C LEU A 118 -17.42 -5.86 2.37
N LEU A 119 -16.70 -4.75 2.28
CA LEU A 119 -16.14 -4.04 3.44
C LEU A 119 -17.21 -3.37 4.31
N ALA A 120 -18.44 -3.17 3.81
CA ALA A 120 -19.53 -2.60 4.61
C ALA A 120 -19.96 -3.54 5.76
N THR A 121 -19.74 -4.85 5.62
CA THR A 121 -20.14 -5.87 6.60
C THR A 121 -18.99 -6.41 7.44
N ILE A 122 -17.74 -6.05 7.13
CA ILE A 122 -16.56 -6.59 7.82
C ILE A 122 -16.42 -6.09 9.26
N ASN A 123 -15.83 -6.94 10.09
CA ASN A 123 -15.23 -6.62 11.38
C ASN A 123 -13.85 -7.29 11.45
N LEU A 124 -12.78 -6.50 11.53
CA LEU A 124 -11.41 -7.05 11.61
C LEU A 124 -11.11 -7.47 13.05
N VAL A 125 -11.01 -8.77 13.30
CA VAL A 125 -11.01 -9.32 14.66
C VAL A 125 -9.63 -9.73 15.17
N ASN A 126 -9.42 -9.56 16.48
CA ASN A 126 -8.17 -9.85 17.17
C ASN A 126 -7.98 -11.36 17.40
N ILE A 127 -7.82 -12.12 16.32
CA ILE A 127 -7.54 -13.56 16.34
C ILE A 127 -6.17 -13.79 15.70
N ASP A 128 -5.22 -14.28 16.50
CA ASP A 128 -3.90 -14.67 16.00
C ASP A 128 -3.96 -15.84 15.02
N PHE A 129 -3.00 -15.87 14.10
CA PHE A 129 -2.82 -17.04 13.24
C PHE A 129 -2.46 -18.26 14.10
N SER A 130 -1.51 -18.09 15.02
CA SER A 130 -1.14 -19.08 16.03
C SER A 130 -0.43 -18.39 17.20
N GLU A 131 -0.23 -19.09 18.33
CA GLU A 131 0.54 -18.55 19.47
C GLU A 131 1.95 -18.07 19.10
N LYS A 132 2.56 -18.67 18.06
CA LYS A 132 3.92 -18.31 17.59
C LYS A 132 3.92 -17.22 16.52
N LEU A 133 2.76 -16.91 15.95
CA LEU A 133 2.59 -15.94 14.86
C LEU A 133 1.42 -15.02 15.23
N PRO A 134 1.63 -14.07 16.15
CA PRO A 134 0.62 -13.12 16.52
C PRO A 134 0.33 -12.13 15.38
N LEU A 135 -0.79 -11.43 15.49
CA LEU A 135 -1.17 -10.43 14.50
C LEU A 135 -0.14 -9.29 14.42
N SER A 136 0.18 -8.89 13.20
CA SER A 136 0.88 -7.63 12.93
C SER A 136 -0.11 -6.46 12.91
N PRO A 137 0.23 -5.27 13.42
CA PRO A 137 -0.58 -4.08 13.28
C PRO A 137 -0.47 -3.54 11.84
N LEU A 138 -1.56 -3.54 11.08
CA LEU A 138 -1.55 -3.27 9.65
C LEU A 138 -2.66 -2.28 9.25
N HIS A 139 -2.39 -1.58 8.15
CA HIS A 139 -3.39 -0.95 7.29
C HIS A 139 -3.17 -1.41 5.85
N TRP A 140 -4.13 -1.20 4.96
CA TRP A 140 -4.08 -1.79 3.62
C TRP A 140 -4.26 -0.77 2.51
N LEU A 141 -3.47 -0.93 1.45
CA LEU A 141 -3.73 -0.33 0.14
C LEU A 141 -4.40 -1.38 -0.74
N LEU A 142 -5.56 -1.06 -1.30
CA LEU A 142 -6.28 -1.86 -2.29
C LEU A 142 -6.35 -1.05 -3.60
N ALA A 143 -6.06 -1.69 -4.73
CA ALA A 143 -6.01 -1.05 -6.04
C ALA A 143 -6.56 -1.95 -7.14
N ASP A 144 -7.37 -1.40 -8.02
CA ASP A 144 -7.64 -1.96 -9.34
C ASP A 144 -7.12 -1.02 -10.43
N LYS A 145 -7.38 -1.34 -11.70
CA LYS A 145 -6.93 -0.53 -12.84
C LYS A 145 -7.45 0.91 -12.85
N GLU A 146 -8.52 1.22 -12.12
CA GLU A 146 -9.22 2.51 -12.17
C GLU A 146 -8.92 3.37 -10.95
N LYS A 147 -8.83 2.78 -9.76
CA LYS A 147 -8.76 3.50 -8.49
C LYS A 147 -7.96 2.73 -7.45
N SER A 148 -7.65 3.44 -6.37
CA SER A 148 -7.10 2.87 -5.15
C SER A 148 -7.79 3.41 -3.91
N ILE A 149 -7.88 2.60 -2.87
CA ILE A 149 -8.40 2.97 -1.56
C ILE A 149 -7.45 2.56 -0.44
N VAL A 150 -7.52 3.25 0.68
CA VAL A 150 -6.84 2.89 1.93
C VAL A 150 -7.86 2.40 2.95
N ILE A 151 -7.54 1.32 3.64
CA ILE A 151 -8.37 0.67 4.65
C ILE A 151 -7.64 0.68 5.98
N GLU A 152 -8.19 1.38 6.97
CA GLU A 152 -7.60 1.53 8.31
C GLU A 152 -8.62 1.13 9.39
N SER A 153 -8.33 0.07 10.15
CA SER A 153 -9.09 -0.27 11.36
C SER A 153 -8.42 0.39 12.57
N MET A 154 -9.07 1.41 13.12
CA MET A 154 -8.60 2.20 14.25
C MET A 154 -9.58 2.08 15.41
N LYS A 155 -9.22 2.62 16.59
CA LYS A 155 -10.04 2.51 17.81
C LYS A 155 -11.49 2.93 17.62
N ASP A 156 -11.71 3.99 16.85
CA ASP A 156 -13.02 4.57 16.55
C ASP A 156 -13.78 3.87 15.42
N GLY A 157 -13.14 2.98 14.66
CA GLY A 157 -13.82 2.15 13.67
C GLY A 157 -12.97 1.79 12.45
N LEU A 158 -13.64 1.23 11.45
CA LEU A 158 -13.06 0.99 10.13
C LEU A 158 -13.26 2.24 9.26
N HIS A 159 -12.16 2.72 8.68
CA HIS A 159 -12.14 3.87 7.80
C HIS A 159 -11.73 3.44 6.39
N LEU A 160 -12.50 3.90 5.39
CA LEU A 160 -12.24 3.66 3.97
C LEU A 160 -12.01 5.01 3.31
N TYR A 161 -10.80 5.22 2.80
CA TYR A 161 -10.42 6.45 2.12
C TYR A 161 -10.21 6.20 0.63
N ASP A 162 -10.78 7.04 -0.23
CA ASP A 162 -10.32 7.11 -1.61
C ASP A 162 -8.88 7.64 -1.63
N ASN A 163 -8.01 6.99 -2.40
CA ASN A 163 -6.59 7.35 -2.48
C ASN A 163 -6.28 7.97 -3.85
N PRO A 164 -6.37 9.31 -3.98
CA PRO A 164 -6.16 9.99 -5.26
C PRO A 164 -4.69 9.99 -5.70
N VAL A 165 -3.76 9.69 -4.80
CA VAL A 165 -2.32 9.70 -5.11
C VAL A 165 -1.77 8.31 -5.37
N GLY A 166 -2.47 7.25 -4.99
CA GLY A 166 -2.05 5.87 -5.19
C GLY A 166 -0.75 5.52 -4.47
N VAL A 167 -0.57 6.04 -3.25
CA VAL A 167 0.59 5.78 -2.39
C VAL A 167 0.12 5.50 -0.97
N LEU A 168 0.76 4.56 -0.28
CA LEU A 168 0.58 4.32 1.15
C LEU A 168 1.94 4.00 1.80
N THR A 169 2.13 4.43 3.05
CA THR A 169 3.34 4.10 3.81
C THR A 169 3.04 3.39 5.13
N ASN A 170 3.13 4.08 6.26
CA ASN A 170 2.87 3.58 7.60
C ASN A 170 2.12 4.71 8.35
N ASN A 171 2.42 4.90 9.63
CA ASN A 171 1.86 5.99 10.43
C ASN A 171 2.24 7.39 9.94
N PRO A 172 1.43 8.42 10.25
CA PRO A 172 0.12 8.40 10.93
C PRO A 172 -1.02 7.99 9.97
N PRO A 173 -2.31 8.05 10.39
CA PRO A 173 -3.45 7.74 9.54
C PRO A 173 -3.46 8.51 8.22
N PHE A 174 -4.16 7.95 7.23
CA PHE A 174 -4.05 8.37 5.84
C PHE A 174 -4.57 9.80 5.57
N ASP A 175 -5.57 10.26 6.31
CA ASP A 175 -6.10 11.62 6.22
C ASP A 175 -5.02 12.69 6.50
N TYR A 176 -4.19 12.46 7.52
CA TYR A 176 -3.03 13.30 7.81
C TYR A 176 -2.01 13.24 6.69
N GLN A 177 -1.70 12.04 6.17
CA GLN A 177 -0.73 11.87 5.08
C GLN A 177 -1.14 12.71 3.86
N LEU A 178 -2.42 12.64 3.47
CA LEU A 178 -2.98 13.47 2.39
C LEU A 178 -2.96 14.96 2.75
N PHE A 179 -3.41 15.35 3.94
CA PHE A 179 -3.42 16.75 4.36
C PHE A 179 -2.02 17.37 4.33
N ASN A 180 -1.00 16.61 4.75
CA ASN A 180 0.39 17.05 4.78
C ASN A 180 0.94 17.37 3.38
N LEU A 181 0.41 16.78 2.29
CA LEU A 181 0.82 17.12 0.93
C LEU A 181 0.60 18.60 0.58
N ASN A 182 -0.35 19.28 1.25
CA ASN A 182 -0.61 20.70 1.03
C ASN A 182 0.62 21.59 1.31
N ASN A 183 1.50 21.17 2.23
CA ASN A 183 2.73 21.88 2.55
C ASN A 183 3.74 21.89 1.38
N TYR A 184 3.59 20.98 0.42
CA TYR A 184 4.52 20.75 -0.69
C TYR A 184 4.01 21.26 -2.03
N ARG A 185 2.92 22.05 -2.04
CA ARG A 185 2.27 22.57 -3.25
C ARG A 185 3.18 23.43 -4.14
N SER A 186 4.30 23.94 -3.62
CA SER A 186 5.26 24.75 -4.36
C SER A 186 6.36 23.93 -5.03
N LEU A 187 6.46 22.62 -4.75
CA LEU A 187 7.43 21.76 -5.42
C LEU A 187 7.12 21.66 -6.92
N SER A 188 8.17 21.59 -7.73
CA SER A 188 8.08 21.49 -9.18
C SER A 188 9.20 20.63 -9.74
N ASN A 189 8.93 19.93 -10.85
CA ASN A 189 9.97 19.27 -11.66
C ASN A 189 10.68 20.24 -12.62
N GLY A 190 10.25 21.50 -12.69
CA GLY A 190 10.85 22.56 -13.49
C GLY A 190 11.86 23.41 -12.72
N THR A 191 12.52 24.31 -13.45
CA THR A 191 13.38 25.35 -12.85
C THR A 191 12.51 26.45 -12.23
N PRO A 192 12.73 26.85 -10.96
CA PRO A 192 11.92 27.87 -10.31
C PRO A 192 12.25 29.28 -10.82
N GLU A 193 11.27 30.17 -10.76
CA GLU A 193 11.48 31.61 -10.93
C GLU A 193 12.03 32.24 -9.63
N ASN A 194 12.75 33.36 -9.74
CA ASN A 194 13.21 34.11 -8.58
C ASN A 194 12.06 34.93 -7.96
N HIS A 195 11.37 34.33 -6.98
CA HIS A 195 10.36 35.02 -6.16
C HIS A 195 10.91 35.61 -4.85
N PHE A 196 12.24 35.53 -4.59
CA PHE A 196 12.83 36.06 -3.37
C PHE A 196 12.82 37.60 -3.35
N SER A 197 13.34 38.22 -4.41
CA SER A 197 13.33 39.67 -4.61
C SER A 197 13.73 40.00 -6.05
N ASN A 198 13.09 41.00 -6.65
CA ASN A 198 13.46 41.53 -7.97
C ASN A 198 14.66 42.49 -7.94
N GLN A 199 15.21 42.79 -6.75
CA GLN A 199 16.35 43.68 -6.57
C GLN A 199 17.70 42.98 -6.71
N ILE A 200 17.71 41.65 -6.61
CA ILE A 200 18.91 40.83 -6.74
C ILE A 200 18.67 39.72 -7.77
N SER A 201 19.69 39.44 -8.57
CA SER A 201 19.69 38.27 -9.45
C SER A 201 20.25 37.08 -8.68
N LEU A 202 19.47 36.00 -8.59
CA LEU A 202 19.90 34.74 -8.00
C LEU A 202 20.07 33.70 -9.11
N ASP A 203 21.29 33.17 -9.26
CA ASP A 203 21.61 32.23 -10.32
C ASP A 203 21.04 30.83 -10.06
N VAL A 204 20.47 30.22 -11.11
CA VAL A 204 20.07 28.81 -11.10
C VAL A 204 21.31 27.94 -11.27
N TYR A 205 21.98 27.64 -10.16
CA TYR A 205 23.26 26.94 -10.16
C TYR A 205 23.13 25.42 -10.36
N SER A 206 21.92 24.85 -10.25
CA SER A 206 21.70 23.40 -10.33
C SER A 206 20.40 23.04 -11.04
N ARG A 207 20.36 21.87 -11.66
CA ARG A 207 19.10 21.23 -12.09
C ARG A 207 18.37 20.69 -10.85
N GLY A 208 17.04 20.61 -10.94
CA GLY A 208 16.21 20.08 -9.84
C GLY A 208 15.95 21.05 -8.71
N MET A 209 16.30 22.34 -8.84
CA MET A 209 16.04 23.35 -7.82
C MET A 209 14.53 23.55 -7.53
N GLY A 210 13.63 23.17 -8.44
CA GLY A 210 12.18 23.18 -8.17
C GLY A 210 11.75 22.16 -7.12
N GLY A 211 12.56 21.12 -6.86
CA GLY A 211 12.32 20.11 -5.83
C GLY A 211 12.89 20.49 -4.46
N LEU A 212 13.48 21.68 -4.29
CA LEU A 212 13.99 22.13 -3.00
C LEU A 212 12.87 22.16 -1.96
N GLY A 213 13.10 21.47 -0.83
CA GLY A 213 12.10 21.25 0.22
C GLY A 213 11.48 19.85 0.23
N LEU A 214 11.70 19.03 -0.81
CA LEU A 214 11.29 17.63 -0.79
C LEU A 214 12.06 16.87 0.31
N PRO A 215 11.36 16.15 1.24
CA PRO A 215 12.03 15.52 2.37
C PRO A 215 12.80 14.27 1.93
N GLY A 216 14.04 14.13 2.42
CA GLY A 216 14.95 13.04 2.05
C GLY A 216 15.15 11.96 3.11
N VAL A 217 14.53 12.07 4.29
CA VAL A 217 14.70 11.10 5.39
C VAL A 217 13.78 9.88 5.23
N LEU A 218 14.09 8.78 5.93
CA LEU A 218 13.38 7.48 5.80
C LEU A 218 12.08 7.38 6.64
N SER A 219 11.66 8.48 7.27
CA SER A 219 10.41 8.50 8.04
C SER A 219 9.21 8.19 7.14
N SER A 220 8.13 7.65 7.71
CA SER A 220 6.92 7.31 6.96
C SER A 220 6.35 8.49 6.18
N VAL A 221 6.19 9.65 6.83
CA VAL A 221 5.64 10.86 6.21
C VAL A 221 6.57 11.37 5.10
N SER A 222 7.89 11.34 5.33
CA SER A 222 8.87 11.76 4.32
C SER A 222 8.85 10.85 3.09
N ARG A 223 8.80 9.53 3.29
CA ARG A 223 8.66 8.57 2.19
C ARG A 223 7.33 8.73 1.46
N PHE A 224 6.23 9.02 2.17
CA PHE A 224 4.94 9.27 1.55
C PHE A 224 5.02 10.48 0.60
N VAL A 225 5.51 11.62 1.09
CA VAL A 225 5.68 12.84 0.28
C VAL A 225 6.60 12.58 -0.92
N LYS A 226 7.76 11.95 -0.69
CA LYS A 226 8.74 11.68 -1.74
C LYS A 226 8.20 10.73 -2.80
N ALA A 227 7.63 9.59 -2.40
CA ALA A 227 7.03 8.64 -3.33
C ALA A 227 5.88 9.27 -4.13
N THR A 228 5.00 10.04 -3.49
CA THR A 228 3.92 10.76 -4.17
C THR A 228 4.46 11.74 -5.20
N PHE A 229 5.39 12.62 -4.83
CA PHE A 229 5.97 13.60 -5.75
C PHE A 229 6.69 12.93 -6.92
N THR A 230 7.53 11.93 -6.64
CA THR A 230 8.28 11.18 -7.66
C THR A 230 7.33 10.45 -8.61
N LYS A 231 6.30 9.77 -8.09
CA LYS A 231 5.30 9.05 -8.90
C LYS A 231 4.48 9.98 -9.79
N MET A 232 3.99 11.08 -9.25
CA MET A 232 3.11 12.01 -9.98
C MET A 232 3.83 12.83 -11.05
N ASN A 233 5.16 12.90 -10.99
CA ASN A 233 6.01 13.58 -11.98
C ASN A 233 6.86 12.59 -12.80
N ALA A 234 6.63 11.29 -12.64
CA ALA A 234 7.29 10.26 -13.43
C ALA A 234 6.74 10.21 -14.86
N ALA A 235 7.60 9.84 -15.80
CA ALA A 235 7.21 9.57 -17.17
C ALA A 235 8.00 8.35 -17.67
N SER A 236 7.33 7.50 -18.44
CA SER A 236 7.93 6.34 -19.12
C SER A 236 7.28 6.16 -20.49
N GLY A 237 7.93 5.41 -21.38
CA GLY A 237 7.25 4.88 -22.55
C GLY A 237 6.18 3.84 -22.18
N ASP A 238 5.45 3.37 -23.19
CA ASP A 238 4.33 2.42 -23.04
C ASP A 238 4.77 0.94 -23.10
N SER A 239 6.06 0.65 -23.25
CA SER A 239 6.54 -0.73 -23.21
C SER A 239 6.54 -1.25 -21.76
N GLU A 240 6.32 -2.55 -21.61
CA GLU A 240 6.34 -3.22 -20.30
C GLU A 240 7.66 -2.96 -19.56
N SER A 241 8.79 -3.13 -20.27
CA SER A 241 10.13 -2.92 -19.71
C SER A 241 10.35 -1.49 -19.19
N GLU A 242 9.90 -0.48 -19.93
CA GLU A 242 10.01 0.92 -19.51
C GLU A 242 9.08 1.23 -18.33
N SER A 243 7.86 0.70 -18.35
CA SER A 243 6.86 0.90 -17.29
C SER A 243 7.30 0.28 -15.97
N ILE A 244 7.76 -0.98 -15.97
CA ILE A 244 8.28 -1.64 -14.76
C ILE A 244 9.59 -0.99 -14.28
N SER A 245 10.46 -0.57 -15.20
CA SER A 245 11.70 0.14 -14.85
C SER A 245 11.38 1.44 -14.10
N GLN A 246 10.43 2.23 -14.62
CA GLN A 246 10.00 3.45 -13.96
C GLN A 246 9.32 3.17 -12.60
N PHE A 247 8.52 2.11 -12.51
CA PHE A 247 7.92 1.65 -11.25
C PHE A 247 8.98 1.39 -10.17
N PHE A 248 10.03 0.64 -10.50
CA PHE A 248 11.12 0.37 -9.59
C PHE A 248 11.97 1.61 -9.28
N HIS A 249 12.15 2.54 -10.22
CA HIS A 249 12.80 3.82 -9.92
C HIS A 249 12.01 4.68 -8.93
N ILE A 250 10.68 4.65 -8.97
CA ILE A 250 9.83 5.32 -7.99
C ILE A 250 10.02 4.68 -6.61
N LEU A 251 9.91 3.34 -6.50
CA LEU A 251 10.11 2.63 -5.23
C LEU A 251 11.54 2.78 -4.69
N GLY A 252 12.55 2.74 -5.55
CA GLY A 252 13.95 2.94 -5.19
C GLY A 252 14.24 4.33 -4.63
N SER A 253 13.42 5.33 -4.95
CA SER A 253 13.55 6.67 -4.36
C SER A 253 13.31 6.71 -2.84
N VAL A 254 12.63 5.70 -2.29
CA VAL A 254 12.20 5.59 -0.89
C VAL A 254 12.56 4.24 -0.25
N GLU A 255 13.47 3.49 -0.88
CA GLU A 255 14.01 2.27 -0.27
C GLU A 255 14.87 2.60 0.95
N GLN A 256 14.96 1.64 1.88
CA GLN A 256 15.77 1.80 3.09
C GLN A 256 17.06 1.00 2.96
N GLN A 257 18.20 1.69 3.03
CA GLN A 257 19.52 1.08 2.89
C GLN A 257 19.96 0.48 4.22
N LYS A 258 20.60 -0.69 4.18
CA LYS A 258 21.15 -1.32 5.38
C LYS A 258 22.17 -0.38 6.06
N GLY A 259 21.92 -0.05 7.33
CA GLY A 259 22.78 0.81 8.14
C GLY A 259 22.35 2.28 8.21
N VAL A 260 21.20 2.63 7.61
CA VAL A 260 20.57 3.97 7.67
C VAL A 260 19.19 3.88 8.32
#